data_AF-A0A838D3A0-F1
#
_entry.id   AF-A0A838D3A0-F1
#
_cell.length_a   1.000
_cell.length_b   1.000
_cell.length_c   1.000
_cell.angle_alpha   90.00
_cell.angle_beta   90.00
_cell.angle_gamma   90.00
#
_symmetry.space_group_name_H-M   'P 1'
#
loop_
_entity.id
_entity.type
_entity.pdbx_description
1 polymer ?
#
loop_
_entity_poly.entity_id
_entity_poly.type
_entity_poly.pdbx_seq_one_letter_code
_entity_poly.pdbx_strand_id
1 'polypeptide(L)' 'MIINQNLRNALKVSCIVFSVLILAQLMVVEPANALTRYFNCVTRTANNNGTFSLDNAEACYDKVFKGALDNDEFGKPLR' A
#
# COMPACT_ATOMS: atom_id res chain seq x y z
N MET A 1 35.57 9.73 28.63
CA MET A 1 34.87 10.62 27.68
C MET A 1 34.63 9.98 26.31
N ILE A 2 35.60 9.21 25.75
CA ILE A 2 35.51 8.54 24.43
C ILE A 2 34.34 7.52 24.32
N ILE A 3 34.07 6.74 25.39
CA ILE A 3 32.97 5.75 25.41
C ILE A 3 31.60 6.41 25.17
N ASN A 4 31.39 7.61 25.72
CA ASN A 4 30.14 8.35 25.58
C ASN A 4 29.98 8.94 24.16
N GLN A 5 31.09 9.27 23.50
CA GLN A 5 31.11 9.72 22.11
C GLN A 5 30.77 8.56 21.15
N ASN A 6 31.36 7.38 21.36
CA ASN A 6 31.10 6.18 20.56
C ASN A 6 29.66 5.70 20.71
N LEU A 7 29.12 5.71 21.94
CA LEU A 7 27.71 5.38 22.20
C LEU A 7 26.77 6.36 21.48
N ARG A 8 27.06 7.67 21.56
CA ARG A 8 26.27 8.70 20.87
C ARG A 8 26.30 8.53 19.35
N ASN A 9 27.45 8.16 18.77
CA ASN A 9 27.58 7.91 17.35
C ASN A 9 26.83 6.64 16.93
N ALA A 10 26.96 5.55 17.70
CA ALA A 10 26.22 4.32 17.47
C ALA A 10 24.70 4.55 17.54
N LEU A 11 24.23 5.35 18.49
CA LEU A 11 22.81 5.70 18.61
C LEU A 11 22.32 6.49 17.39
N LYS A 12 23.10 7.48 16.91
CA LYS A 12 22.77 8.24 15.70
C LYS A 12 22.68 7.36 14.46
N VAL A 13 23.67 6.49 14.25
CA VAL A 13 23.69 5.57 13.11
C VAL A 13 22.51 4.60 13.19
N SER A 14 22.25 4.04 14.38
CA SER A 14 21.12 3.16 14.63
C SER A 14 19.78 3.84 14.28
N CYS A 15 19.55 5.07 14.74
CA CYS A 15 18.34 5.82 14.41
C CYS A 15 18.16 6.00 12.90
N ILE A 16 19.22 6.37 12.17
CA ILE A 16 19.17 6.54 10.71
C ILE A 16 18.82 5.21 10.03
N VAL A 17 19.48 4.11 10.41
CA VAL A 17 19.22 2.79 9.85
C VAL A 17 17.77 2.36 10.09
N PHE A 18 17.25 2.53 11.31
CA PHE A 18 15.85 2.20 11.61
C PHE A 18 14.87 3.06 10.83
N SER A 19 15.11 4.37 10.68
CA SER A 19 14.25 5.24 9.88
C SER A 19 14.20 4.77 8.42
N VAL A 20 15.34 4.41 7.83
CA VAL A 20 15.40 3.89 6.45
C VAL A 20 14.66 2.56 6.32
N LEU A 21 14.84 1.64 7.27
CA LEU A 21 14.16 0.34 7.25
C LEU A 21 12.64 0.50 7.36
N ILE A 22 12.15 1.41 8.22
CA ILE A 22 10.71 1.69 8.35
C ILE A 22 10.16 2.26 7.04
N LEU A 23 10.83 3.25 6.46
CA LEU A 23 10.42 3.83 5.17
C LEU A 23 10.40 2.78 4.05
N ALA A 24 11.40 1.91 3.99
CA ALA A 24 11.44 0.82 3.03
C ALA A 24 10.28 -0.16 3.20
N GLN A 25 9.86 -0.47 4.44
CA GLN A 25 8.69 -1.31 4.68
C GLN A 25 7.39 -0.62 4.29
N LEU A 26 7.22 0.67 4.58
CA LEU A 26 6.04 1.43 4.16
C LEU A 26 5.87 1.41 2.63
N MET A 27 6.97 1.55 1.89
CA MET A 27 7.00 1.50 0.43
C MET A 27 6.58 0.14 -0.17
N VAL A 28 6.61 -0.96 0.60
CA VAL A 28 6.26 -2.31 0.12
C VAL A 28 4.90 -2.75 0.64
N VAL A 29 4.59 -2.47 1.91
CA VAL A 29 3.36 -2.94 2.57
C VAL A 29 2.12 -2.30 1.97
N GLU A 30 2.15 -1.00 1.69
CA GLU A 30 1.02 -0.29 1.09
C GLU A 30 0.67 -0.82 -0.32
N PRO A 31 1.60 -0.92 -1.28
CA PRO A 31 1.27 -1.45 -2.60
C PRO A 31 0.91 -2.93 -2.58
N ALA A 32 1.51 -3.74 -1.71
CA ALA A 32 1.14 -5.16 -1.58
C ALA A 32 -0.29 -5.33 -1.06
N ASN A 33 -0.70 -4.53 -0.08
CA ASN A 33 -2.07 -4.53 0.45
C ASN A 33 -3.08 -4.04 -0.60
N ALA A 34 -2.75 -2.99 -1.35
CA ALA A 34 -3.57 -2.53 -2.46
C ALA A 34 -3.72 -3.61 -3.54
N LEU A 35 -2.63 -4.22 -3.99
CA LEU A 35 -2.66 -5.28 -4.99
C LEU A 35 -3.49 -6.49 -4.54
N THR A 36 -3.36 -6.87 -3.26
CA THR A 36 -4.18 -7.95 -2.66
C THR A 36 -5.68 -7.61 -2.72
N ARG A 37 -6.06 -6.38 -2.38
CA ARG A 37 -7.46 -5.92 -2.46
C ARG A 37 -7.99 -5.94 -3.90
N TYR A 38 -7.16 -5.54 -4.86
CA TYR A 38 -7.50 -5.57 -6.28
C TYR A 38 -7.78 -7.00 -6.75
N PHE A 39 -6.86 -7.95 -6.49
CA PHE A 39 -7.05 -9.35 -6.89
C PHE A 39 -8.28 -9.99 -6.23
N ASN A 40 -8.55 -9.67 -4.96
CA ASN A 40 -9.75 -10.14 -4.27
C ASN A 40 -11.03 -9.59 -4.91
N CYS A 41 -11.04 -8.32 -5.34
CA CYS A 41 -12.17 -7.73 -6.06
C CYS A 41 -12.42 -8.43 -7.40
N VAL A 42 -11.37 -8.53 -8.23
CA VAL A 42 -11.42 -9.16 -9.56
C VAL A 42 -11.91 -10.61 -9.46
N THR A 43 -11.35 -11.38 -8.53
CA THR A 43 -11.71 -12.79 -8.34
C THR A 43 -13.14 -12.93 -7.85
N ARG A 44 -13.60 -12.07 -6.94
CA ARG A 44 -14.99 -12.09 -6.46
C ARG A 44 -15.98 -11.76 -7.58
N THR A 45 -15.68 -10.75 -8.40
CA THR A 45 -16.52 -10.36 -9.54
C THR A 45 -16.57 -11.48 -10.57
N ALA A 46 -15.43 -12.08 -10.90
CA ALA A 46 -15.35 -13.20 -11.84
C ALA A 46 -16.15 -14.42 -11.36
N ASN A 47 -16.02 -14.77 -10.07
CA ASN A 47 -16.76 -15.88 -9.48
C ASN A 47 -18.27 -15.63 -9.41
N ASN A 48 -18.68 -14.39 -9.13
CA ASN A 48 -20.11 -14.05 -9.03
C ASN A 48 -20.79 -14.03 -10.41
N ASN A 49 -20.10 -13.50 -11.42
CA ASN A 49 -20.67 -13.34 -12.75
C ASN A 49 -20.42 -14.55 -13.67
N GLY A 50 -19.58 -15.50 -13.24
CA GLY A 50 -19.14 -16.65 -14.04
C GLY A 50 -18.27 -16.24 -15.25
N THR A 51 -17.85 -14.98 -15.32
CA THR A 51 -17.08 -14.40 -16.42
C THR A 51 -16.29 -13.19 -15.93
N PHE A 52 -15.26 -12.82 -16.67
CA PHE A 52 -14.43 -11.65 -16.39
C PHE A 52 -14.32 -10.77 -17.65
N SER A 53 -14.44 -9.46 -17.48
CA SER A 53 -14.37 -8.46 -18.55
C SER A 53 -13.41 -7.34 -18.15
N LEU A 54 -12.99 -6.53 -19.12
CA LEU A 54 -12.12 -5.37 -18.86
C LEU A 54 -12.83 -4.33 -17.97
N ASP A 55 -14.12 -4.08 -18.18
CA ASP A 55 -14.89 -3.17 -17.31
C ASP A 55 -14.86 -3.60 -15.83
N ASN A 56 -14.90 -4.91 -15.57
CA ASN A 56 -14.79 -5.44 -14.21
C ASN A 56 -13.38 -5.22 -13.62
N ALA A 57 -12.35 -5.24 -14.46
CA ALA A 57 -10.98 -4.95 -14.06
C ALA A 57 -10.83 -3.47 -13.70
N GLU A 58 -11.29 -2.57 -14.56
CA GLU A 58 -11.24 -1.12 -14.36
C GLU A 58 -12.01 -0.69 -13.12
N ALA A 59 -13.24 -1.19 -12.93
CA ALA A 59 -14.04 -0.89 -11.74
C ALA A 59 -13.35 -1.34 -10.43
N CYS A 60 -12.66 -2.50 -10.44
CA CYS A 60 -11.90 -2.96 -9.29
C CYS A 60 -10.60 -2.17 -9.08
N TYR A 61 -9.98 -1.66 -10.14
CA TYR A 61 -8.80 -0.81 -10.08
C TYR A 61 -9.13 0.53 -9.42
N ASP A 62 -10.15 1.23 -9.92
CA ASP A 62 -10.59 2.55 -9.42
C ASP A 62 -11.04 2.51 -7.95
N LYS A 63 -11.57 1.37 -7.51
CA LYS A 63 -11.99 1.15 -6.13
C LYS A 63 -10.81 1.09 -5.15
N VAL A 64 -9.66 0.60 -5.60
CA VAL A 64 -8.53 0.25 -4.73
C VAL A 64 -7.42 1.28 -4.81
N PHE A 65 -7.11 1.75 -6.02
CA PHE A 65 -6.07 2.76 -6.26
C PHE A 65 -6.73 4.14 -6.38
N LYS A 66 -7.03 4.74 -5.21
CA LYS A 66 -7.65 6.07 -5.12
C LYS A 66 -6.74 7.13 -5.77
N GLY A 67 -7.29 7.86 -6.74
CA GLY A 67 -6.57 8.82 -7.59
C GLY A 67 -6.90 8.72 -9.08
N ALA A 68 -7.59 7.65 -9.51
CA ALA A 68 -8.18 7.56 -10.85
C ALA A 68 -9.56 8.25 -10.95
N LEU A 69 -10.33 8.25 -9.84
CA LEU A 69 -11.55 9.03 -9.59
C LEU A 69 -11.62 9.38 -8.08
N ASP A 70 -12.11 10.57 -7.73
CA ASP A 70 -12.32 10.99 -6.33
C ASP A 70 -13.40 10.11 -5.68
N ASN A 71 -12.98 9.11 -4.89
CA ASN A 71 -13.86 8.11 -4.29
C ASN A 71 -13.78 8.10 -2.74
N ASP A 72 -14.92 7.87 -2.07
CA ASP A 72 -15.05 7.75 -0.61
C ASP A 72 -14.32 6.51 -0.04
N GLU A 73 -14.21 6.39 1.30
CA GLU A 73 -13.52 5.27 1.96
C GLU A 73 -14.08 3.87 1.62
N PHE A 74 -15.29 3.81 1.05
CA PHE A 74 -15.96 2.59 0.60
C PHE A 74 -15.85 2.37 -0.92
N GLY A 75 -15.18 3.27 -1.64
CA GLY A 75 -14.95 3.20 -3.08
C GLY A 75 -16.14 3.66 -3.93
N LYS A 76 -17.00 4.55 -3.42
CA LYS A 76 -18.03 5.23 -4.21
C LYS A 76 -17.54 6.60 -4.70
N PRO A 77 -17.89 7.03 -5.92
CA PRO A 77 -17.54 8.36 -6.42
C PRO A 77 -18.15 9.45 -5.57
N LEU A 78 -17.28 10.34 -5.09
CA LEU A 78 -17.65 11.61 -4.48
C LEU A 78 -18.05 12.55 -5.62
N ARG A 79 -19.33 12.87 -5.68
CA ARG A 79 -19.93 13.70 -6.72
C ARG A 79 -19.71 15.18 -6.45
#